data_AF-A0A2H9MU34-F1
#
_entry.id   AF-A0A2H9MU34-F1
#
_cell.length_a   1.000
_cell.length_b   1.000
_cell.length_c   1.000
_cell.angle_alpha   90.00
_cell.angle_beta   90.00
_cell.angle_gamma   90.00
#
_symmetry.space_group_name_H-M   'P 1'
#
loop_
_entity.id
_entity.type
_entity.pdbx_description
1 polymer ?
#
loop_
_entity_poly.entity_id
_entity_poly.type
_entity_poly.pdbx_seq_one_letter_code
_entity_poly.pdbx_strand_id
1 'polypeptide(L)'
;MGAHPNVHVPKESWPSWTWYAIEFGIVIAVSMLVSREITNSFEGLTPEIQNWVFMGIVGAIFFIWYIVIRSLVLKKKILDNKY
;
A
#
# COMPACT_ATOMS: atom_id res chain seq x y z
N MET A 1 16.42 -35.39 33.70
CA MET A 1 15.96 -34.06 33.27
C MET A 1 15.68 -34.12 31.78
N GLY A 2 14.41 -34.10 31.37
CA GLY A 2 14.05 -34.12 29.96
C GLY A 2 14.32 -32.74 29.36
N ALA A 3 15.14 -32.67 28.31
CA ALA A 3 15.26 -31.47 27.51
C ALA A 3 13.96 -31.32 26.71
N HIS A 4 13.19 -30.28 27.01
CA HIS A 4 12.03 -29.92 26.18
C HIS A 4 12.56 -29.24 24.90
N PRO A 5 12.36 -29.83 23.70
CA PRO A 5 12.77 -29.23 22.44
C PRO A 5 11.72 -28.18 22.01
N ASN A 6 11.56 -27.14 22.83
CA ASN A 6 10.70 -26.02 22.47
C ASN A 6 11.55 -25.09 21.61
N VAL A 7 11.48 -25.27 20.28
CA VAL A 7 12.05 -24.29 19.33
C VAL A 7 11.38 -22.95 19.62
N HIS A 8 12.12 -22.02 20.21
CA HIS A 8 11.67 -20.65 20.43
C HIS A 8 11.66 -19.94 19.07
N VAL A 9 10.56 -20.09 18.32
CA VAL A 9 10.29 -19.22 17.18
C VAL A 9 9.91 -17.86 17.77
N PRO A 10 10.72 -16.81 17.58
CA PRO A 10 10.41 -15.50 18.13
C PRO A 10 9.07 -15.05 17.56
N LYS A 11 8.10 -14.82 18.42
CA LYS A 11 6.75 -14.38 18.03
C LYS A 11 6.77 -13.00 17.33
N GLU A 12 7.92 -12.31 17.37
CA GLU A 12 8.16 -10.96 16.85
C GLU A 12 9.25 -10.92 15.76
N SER A 13 9.47 -12.00 15.01
CA SER A 13 10.62 -12.06 14.07
C SER A 13 10.55 -11.08 12.89
N TRP A 14 9.41 -10.43 12.63
CA TRP A 14 9.21 -9.56 11.47
C TRP A 14 8.89 -8.12 11.90
N PRO A 15 9.72 -7.12 11.54
CA PRO A 15 9.50 -5.74 11.98
C PRO A 15 8.17 -5.19 11.45
N SER A 16 7.31 -4.68 12.33
CA SER A 16 5.95 -4.24 11.96
C SER A 16 5.92 -3.18 10.85
N TRP A 17 6.92 -2.30 10.78
CA TRP A 17 7.04 -1.26 9.75
C TRP A 17 7.15 -1.81 8.33
N THR A 18 7.70 -3.02 8.16
CA THR A 18 7.87 -3.64 6.84
C THR A 18 6.55 -3.99 6.18
N TRP A 19 5.49 -4.28 6.96
CA TRP A 19 4.14 -4.46 6.41
C TRP A 19 3.64 -3.18 5.73
N TYR A 20 3.95 -2.01 6.29
CA TYR A 20 3.63 -0.73 5.66
C TYR A 20 4.44 -0.49 4.39
N ALA A 21 5.71 -0.91 4.36
CA ALA A 21 6.53 -0.83 3.16
C ALA A 21 6.03 -1.75 2.04
N ILE A 22 5.62 -2.98 2.38
CA ILE A 22 5.02 -3.93 1.43
C ILE A 22 3.70 -3.39 0.88
N GLU A 23 2.82 -2.92 1.76
CA GLU A 23 1.54 -2.29 1.37
C GLU A 23 1.80 -1.11 0.43
N PHE A 24 2.72 -0.22 0.78
CA PHE A 24 3.09 0.91 -0.05
C PHE A 24 3.60 0.49 -1.43
N GLY A 25 4.46 -0.53 -1.51
CA GLY A 25 4.93 -1.08 -2.78
C GLY A 25 3.80 -1.61 -3.66
N ILE A 26 2.84 -2.31 -3.05
CA ILE A 26 1.64 -2.82 -3.74
C ILE A 26 0.79 -1.65 -4.26
N VAL A 27 0.52 -0.64 -3.41
CA VAL A 27 -0.30 0.52 -3.79
C VAL A 27 0.37 1.31 -4.92
N ILE A 28 1.69 1.52 -4.88
CA ILE A 28 2.44 2.11 -6.00
C ILE A 28 2.18 1.31 -7.28
N ALA A 29 2.44 0.00 -7.28
CA ALA A 29 2.36 -0.81 -8.48
C ALA A 29 0.94 -0.78 -9.09
N VAL A 30 -0.09 -0.96 -8.25
CA VAL A 30 -1.49 -0.90 -8.69
C VAL A 30 -1.84 0.50 -9.20
N SER A 31 -1.42 1.56 -8.51
CA SER A 31 -1.73 2.93 -8.91
C SER A 31 -1.13 3.29 -10.27
N MET A 32 0.09 2.85 -10.56
CA MET A 32 0.75 3.11 -11.84
C MET A 32 0.08 2.37 -12.98
N LEU A 33 -0.30 1.10 -12.78
CA LEU A 33 -1.00 0.30 -13.79
C LEU A 33 -2.39 0.88 -14.08
N VAL A 34 -3.18 1.17 -13.04
CA VAL A 34 -4.52 1.75 -13.19
C VAL A 34 -4.43 3.14 -13.83
N SER A 35 -3.47 3.97 -13.40
CA SER A 35 -3.27 5.29 -13.99
C SER A 35 -2.88 5.21 -15.47
N ARG A 36 -2.05 4.22 -15.86
CA ARG A 36 -1.69 3.98 -17.26
C ARG A 36 -2.94 3.72 -18.10
N GLU A 37 -3.79 2.79 -17.67
CA GLU A 37 -5.00 2.42 -18.42
C GLU A 37 -6.00 3.59 -18.52
N ILE A 38 -6.21 4.33 -17.44
CA ILE A 38 -7.10 5.49 -17.45
C ILE A 38 -6.53 6.60 -18.33
N THR A 39 -5.24 6.91 -18.19
CA THR A 39 -4.62 7.98 -18.98
C THR A 39 -4.64 7.67 -20.48
N ASN A 40 -4.39 6.42 -20.85
CA ASN A 40 -4.45 5.97 -22.25
C ASN A 40 -5.86 5.97 -22.84
N SER A 41 -6.91 6.03 -22.01
CA SER A 41 -8.29 6.14 -22.49
C SER A 41 -8.65 7.56 -22.95
N PHE A 42 -7.82 8.56 -22.65
CA PHE A 42 -8.01 9.94 -23.13
C PHE A 42 -7.25 10.17 -24.44
N GLU A 43 -7.97 10.56 -25.48
CA GLU A 43 -7.39 10.90 -26.78
C GLU A 43 -7.05 12.41 -26.88
N GLY A 44 -6.03 12.73 -27.69
CA GLY A 44 -5.70 14.13 -28.03
C GLY A 44 -4.98 14.93 -26.95
N LEU A 45 -4.51 14.29 -25.87
CA LEU A 45 -3.70 14.96 -24.85
C LEU A 45 -2.29 15.24 -25.38
N THR A 46 -1.75 16.43 -25.08
CA THR A 46 -0.33 16.68 -25.28
C THR A 46 0.49 15.85 -24.28
N PRO A 47 1.76 15.49 -24.59
CA PRO A 47 2.58 14.68 -23.69
C PRO A 47 2.74 15.28 -22.29
N GLU A 48 2.79 16.62 -22.20
CA GLU A 48 2.86 17.33 -20.93
C GLU A 48 1.60 17.10 -20.08
N ILE A 49 0.42 17.33 -20.67
CA ILE A 49 -0.86 17.16 -19.98
C ILE A 49 -1.06 15.68 -19.61
N GLN A 50 -0.67 14.75 -20.49
CA GLN A 50 -0.73 13.32 -20.23
C GLN A 50 0.06 12.93 -18.96
N ASN A 51 1.26 13.48 -18.77
CA ASN A 51 2.06 13.24 -17.56
C ASN A 51 1.39 13.79 -16.29
N TRP A 52 0.81 15.00 -16.37
CA TRP A 52 0.07 15.58 -15.25
C TRP A 52 -1.18 14.76 -14.88
N VAL A 53 -1.93 14.30 -15.88
CA VAL A 53 -3.11 13.44 -15.69
C VAL A 53 -2.69 12.11 -15.06
N PHE A 54 -1.64 11.47 -15.60
CA PHE A 54 -1.11 10.22 -15.06
C PHE A 54 -0.71 10.36 -13.58
N MET A 55 0.08 11.38 -13.24
CA MET A 55 0.51 11.60 -11.85
C MET A 55 -0.64 12.05 -10.95
N GLY A 56 -1.61 12.81 -11.48
CA GLY A 56 -2.82 13.19 -10.77
C GLY A 56 -3.68 11.99 -10.36
N ILE A 57 -3.86 11.03 -11.27
CA ILE A 57 -4.59 9.78 -10.99
C ILE A 57 -3.84 8.92 -9.96
N VAL A 58 -2.51 8.79 -10.09
CA VAL A 58 -1.67 8.10 -9.08
C VAL A 58 -1.90 8.74 -7.71
N GLY A 59 -1.79 10.06 -7.61
CA GLY A 59 -2.03 10.80 -6.37
C GLY A 59 -3.44 10.61 -5.81
N ALA A 60 -4.47 10.60 -6.66
CA ALA A 60 -5.85 10.36 -6.26
C ALA A 60 -6.05 8.95 -5.68
N ILE A 61 -5.45 7.92 -6.29
CA ILE A 61 -5.49 6.54 -5.78
C ILE A 61 -4.82 6.46 -4.41
N PHE A 62 -3.67 7.11 -4.23
CA PHE A 62 -3.00 7.20 -2.94
C PHE A 62 -3.86 7.87 -1.87
N PHE A 63 -4.48 9.00 -2.22
CA PHE A 63 -5.37 9.70 -1.30
C PHE A 63 -6.55 8.82 -0.88
N ILE A 64 -7.22 8.18 -1.85
CA ILE A 64 -8.34 7.27 -1.58
C ILE A 64 -7.88 6.10 -0.70
N TRP A 65 -6.74 5.48 -1.02
CA TRP A 65 -6.24 4.34 -0.26
C TRP A 65 -5.89 4.73 1.18
N TYR A 66 -5.02 5.71 1.38
CA TYR A 66 -4.48 6.02 2.71
C TYR A 66 -5.41 6.84 3.60
N ILE A 67 -6.27 7.70 3.01
CA ILE A 67 -7.16 8.56 3.79
C ILE A 67 -8.54 7.92 3.94
N VAL A 68 -9.07 7.22 2.93
CA VAL A 68 -10.43 6.68 2.97
C VAL A 68 -10.41 5.19 3.32
N ILE A 69 -9.84 4.34 2.47
CA ILE A 69 -9.92 2.88 2.65
C ILE A 69 -9.19 2.47 3.91
N ARG A 70 -7.96 2.93 4.08
CA ARG A 70 -7.13 2.60 5.23
C ARG A 70 -7.73 3.10 6.54
N SER A 71 -8.28 4.31 6.58
CA SER A 71 -8.93 4.84 7.79
C SER A 71 -10.23 4.13 8.15
N LEU A 72 -10.91 3.50 7.18
CA LEU A 72 -12.12 2.70 7.41
C LEU A 72 -11.79 1.26 7.77
N VAL A 73 -10.83 0.63 7.07
CA VAL A 73 -10.45 -0.78 7.25
C VAL A 73 -9.57 -0.98 8.48
N LEU A 74 -8.62 -0.08 8.75
CA LEU A 74 -7.70 -0.16 9.88
C LEU A 74 -8.27 0.32 11.22
N LYS A 75 -9.58 0.66 11.29
CA LYS A 75 -10.29 0.79 12.57
C LYS A 75 -10.37 -0.55 13.33
N LYS A 76 -10.14 -1.69 12.67
CA LYS A 76 -10.07 -2.99 13.34
C LYS A 76 -8.78 -3.11 14.15
N LYS A 77 -8.93 -3.40 15.45
CA LYS A 77 -7.90 -3.63 16.49
C LYS A 77 -6.73 -4.58 16.14
N ILE A 78 -6.71 -5.18 14.95
CA ILE A 78 -5.69 -6.14 14.50
C ILE A 78 -4.32 -5.48 14.26
N LEU A 79 -4.29 -4.16 14.07
CA LEU A 79 -3.05 -3.37 13.92
C LEU A 79 -2.92 -2.29 15.00
N ASP A 80 -3.56 -2.48 16.15
CA ASP A 80 -3.39 -1.62 17.33
C ASP A 80 -1.93 -1.77 17.79
N ASN A 81 -1.08 -0.81 17.40
CA ASN A 81 0.31 -0.74 17.83
C ASN A 81 0.34 -0.21 19.26
N LYS A 82 -0.13 -1.04 20.19
CA LYS A 82 0.08 -0.84 21.62
C LYS A 82 1.55 -1.14 21.89
N TYR A 83 2.36 -0.09 21.81
CA TYR A 83 3.61 -0.05 22.56
C TYR A 83 3.32 -0.24 24.05
#